data_AF-A0A2H0VZU7-F1
#
_entry.id   AF-A0A2H0VZU7-F1
#
_cell.length_a   1.000
_cell.length_b   1.000
_cell.length_c   1.000
_cell.angle_alpha   90.00
_cell.angle_beta   90.00
_cell.angle_gamma   90.00
#
_symmetry.space_group_name_H-M   'P 1'
#
loop_
_entity.id
_entity.type
_entity.pdbx_description
1 polymer ?
#
loop_
_entity_poly.entity_id
_entity_poly.type
_entity_poly.pdbx_seq_one_letter_code
_entity_poly.pdbx_strand_id
1 'polypeptide(L)' 'MVKLKSKQSNDQLLKAMLGLIKKRPGIRPREMHTILGLEHSAHLRNTLIKRGLVKKQRKGAAVHYYPFKTGKK' A
#
# COMPACT_ATOMS: atom_id res chain seq x y z
N MET A 1 25.04 -7.27 17.80
CA MET A 1 23.98 -7.61 16.81
C MET A 1 23.06 -6.40 16.61
N VAL A 2 23.25 -5.65 15.52
CA VAL A 2 22.47 -4.41 15.30
C VAL A 2 21.22 -4.72 14.46
N LYS A 3 20.12 -5.07 15.12
CA LYS A 3 18.78 -5.22 14.51
C LYS A 3 18.17 -3.84 14.20
N LEU A 4 18.73 -3.10 13.24
CA LEU A 4 18.19 -1.79 12.82
C LEU A 4 17.90 -1.67 11.31
N LYS A 5 18.29 -2.65 10.48
CA LYS A 5 18.10 -2.56 9.02
C LYS A 5 16.67 -2.81 8.51
N SER A 6 15.77 -3.42 9.28
CA SER A 6 14.43 -3.79 8.76
C SER A 6 13.44 -2.62 8.67
N LYS A 7 13.58 -1.61 9.54
CA LYS A 7 12.62 -0.49 9.62
C LYS A 7 12.76 0.46 8.41
N GLN A 8 14.00 0.74 8.01
CA GLN A 8 14.31 1.66 6.92
C GLN A 8 13.82 1.11 5.56
N SER A 9 13.91 -0.20 5.35
CA SER A 9 13.34 -0.87 4.17
C SER A 9 11.80 -0.79 4.14
N ASN A 10 11.14 -0.90 5.29
CA ASN A 10 9.67 -0.86 5.34
C ASN A 10 9.09 0.51 4.98
N ASP A 11 9.67 1.62 5.44
CA ASP A 11 9.16 2.96 5.08
C ASP A 11 9.39 3.28 3.60
N GLN A 12 10.49 2.84 2.99
CA GLN A 12 10.69 2.96 1.54
C GLN A 12 9.64 2.16 0.76
N LEU A 13 9.36 0.92 1.17
CA LEU A 13 8.33 0.09 0.55
C LEU A 13 6.92 0.68 0.74
N LEU A 14 6.61 1.25 1.91
CA LEU A 14 5.35 1.96 2.15
C LEU A 14 5.20 3.16 1.20
N LYS A 15 6.27 3.94 1.02
CA LYS A 15 6.28 5.10 0.13
C LYS A 15 6.11 4.67 -1.34
N ALA A 16 6.80 3.62 -1.77
CA ALA A 16 6.66 3.05 -3.11
C ALA A 16 5.24 2.53 -3.36
N MET A 17 4.68 1.78 -2.42
CA MET A 17 3.32 1.24 -2.49
C MET A 17 2.27 2.35 -2.52
N LEU A 18 2.41 3.38 -1.67
CA LEU A 18 1.52 4.53 -1.70
C LEU A 18 1.62 5.28 -3.03
N GLY A 19 2.82 5.48 -3.55
CA GLY A 19 3.05 6.09 -4.86
C GLY A 19 2.37 5.31 -5.98
N LEU A 20 2.45 3.98 -5.94
CA LEU A 20 1.78 3.11 -6.91
C LEU A 20 0.25 3.24 -6.84
N ILE A 21 -0.33 3.21 -5.63
CA ILE A 21 -1.78 3.36 -5.43
C ILE A 21 -2.27 4.75 -5.87
N LYS A 22 -1.46 5.80 -5.67
CA LYS A 22 -1.76 7.16 -6.15
C LYS A 22 -1.74 7.24 -7.68
N LYS A 23 -0.76 6.60 -8.34
CA LYS A 23 -0.65 6.55 -9.80
C LYS A 23 -1.75 5.69 -10.45
N ARG A 24 -2.17 4.61 -9.78
CA ARG A 24 -3.16 3.64 -10.27
C ARG A 24 -4.27 3.44 -9.23
N PRO A 25 -5.21 4.40 -9.10
CA PRO A 25 -6.32 4.27 -8.17
C PRO A 25 -7.21 3.09 -8.55
N GLY A 26 -7.52 2.24 -7.58
CA GLY A 26 -8.28 1.00 -7.79
C GLY A 26 -7.42 -0.21 -8.08
N ILE A 27 -6.10 -0.13 -7.94
CA ILE A 27 -5.21 -1.27 -8.14
C ILE A 27 -5.53 -2.44 -7.20
N ARG A 28 -5.45 -3.66 -7.73
CA ARG A 28 -5.67 -4.90 -6.96
C ARG A 28 -4.40 -5.32 -6.20
N PRO A 29 -4.53 -6.08 -5.10
CA PRO A 29 -3.36 -6.60 -4.39
C PRO A 29 -2.44 -7.44 -5.27
N ARG A 30 -2.99 -8.30 -6.13
CA ARG A 30 -2.22 -9.12 -7.08
C ARG A 30 -1.40 -8.26 -8.05
N GLU A 31 -1.99 -7.19 -8.59
CA GLU A 31 -1.28 -6.27 -9.48
C GLU A 31 -0.17 -5.51 -8.75
N MET A 32 -0.43 -5.06 -7.52
CA MET A 32 0.62 -4.46 -6.69
C MET A 32 1.77 -5.42 -6.42
N HIS A 33 1.47 -6.70 -6.18
CA HIS A 33 2.47 -7.74 -5.98
C HIS A 33 3.35 -7.94 -7.21
N THR A 34 2.75 -8.03 -8.39
CA THR A 34 3.48 -8.15 -9.66
C THR A 34 4.38 -6.94 -9.94
N ILE A 35 3.90 -5.72 -9.68
CA ILE A 35 4.65 -4.48 -9.97
C ILE A 35 5.79 -4.27 -8.97
N LEU A 36 5.56 -4.56 -7.69
CA LEU A 36 6.55 -4.32 -6.64
C LEU A 36 7.45 -5.54 -6.38
N GLY A 37 7.19 -6.68 -7.01
CA GLY A 37 7.91 -7.94 -6.76
C GLY A 37 7.78 -8.42 -5.32
N LEU A 38 6.67 -8.10 -4.64
CA LEU A 38 6.46 -8.44 -3.22
C LEU A 38 5.46 -9.58 -3.11
N GLU A 39 5.84 -10.71 -2.54
CA GLU A 39 4.89 -11.79 -2.24
C GLU A 39 4.00 -11.41 -1.05
N HIS A 40 4.60 -10.97 0.06
CA HIS A 40 3.89 -10.69 1.31
C HIS A 40 3.90 -9.20 1.65
N SER A 41 2.83 -8.49 1.27
CA SER A 41 2.69 -7.04 1.55
C SER A 41 1.39 -6.68 2.29
N ALA A 42 0.72 -7.67 2.88
CA ALA A 42 -0.49 -7.46 3.66
C ALA A 42 -0.27 -6.49 4.83
N HIS A 43 0.85 -6.64 5.56
CA HIS A 43 1.20 -5.73 6.65
C HIS A 43 1.38 -4.28 6.16
N LEU A 44 2.10 -4.07 5.05
CA LEU A 44 2.31 -2.74 4.47
C LEU A 44 1.00 -2.07 4.06
N ARG A 45 0.12 -2.81 3.36
CA ARG A 45 -1.21 -2.31 2.99
C ARG A 45 -2.03 -1.94 4.22
N ASN A 46 -1.99 -2.78 5.26
CA ASN A 46 -2.72 -2.53 6.49
C ASN A 46 -2.19 -1.29 7.22
N THR A 47 -0.87 -1.08 7.20
CA THR A 47 -0.24 0.15 7.72
C THR A 47 -0.69 1.39 6.96
N LEU A 48 -0.76 1.35 5.63
CA LEU A 48 -1.27 2.48 4.83
C LEU A 48 -2.75 2.79 5.11
N ILE A 49 -3.57 1.76 5.33
CA ILE A 49 -4.98 1.93 5.73
C ILE A 49 -5.07 2.54 7.12
N LYS A 50 -4.34 2.01 8.10
CA LYS A 50 -4.31 2.52 9.48
C LYS A 50 -3.85 3.98 9.56
N ARG A 51 -2.89 4.37 8.72
CA ARG A 51 -2.42 5.76 8.59
C ARG A 51 -3.41 6.67 7.84
N GLY A 52 -4.54 6.16 7.35
CA GLY A 52 -5.52 6.94 6.60
C GLY A 52 -5.04 7.42 5.22
N LEU A 53 -4.00 6.78 4.67
CA LEU A 53 -3.41 7.19 3.37
C LEU A 53 -4.09 6.49 2.18
N VAL A 54 -4.70 5.35 2.43
CA VAL A 54 -5.32 4.48 1.42
C VAL A 54 -6.65 3.96 1.93
N LYS A 55 -7.66 3.92 1.05
CA LYS A 55 -8.95 3.27 1.28
C LYS A 55 -8.98 1.91 0.59
N LYS A 56 -9.38 0.88 1.35
CA LYS A 56 -9.72 -0.44 0.79
C LYS A 56 -11.20 -0.44 0.41
N GLN A 57 -11.51 -0.82 -0.82
CA GLN A 57 -12.89 -1.00 -1.28
C GLN A 57 -13.08 -2.40 -1.84
N ARG A 58 -14.13 -3.08 -1.40
CA ARG A 58 -14.56 -4.37 -1.94
C ARG A 58 -15.61 -4.12 -3.02
N LYS A 59 -15.45 -4.74 -4.18
CA LYS A 59 -16.44 -4.80 -5.26
C LYS A 59 -16.65 -6.27 -5.61
N GLY A 60 -17.73 -6.87 -5.09
CA GLY A 60 -17.93 -8.32 -5.10
C GLY A 60 -16.79 -9.04 -4.37
N ALA A 61 -16.23 -10.08 -4.99
CA ALA A 61 -15.08 -10.81 -4.47
C ALA A 61 -13.74 -10.05 -4.59
N ALA A 62 -13.68 -8.99 -5.41
CA ALA A 62 -12.44 -8.28 -5.69
C ALA A 62 -12.16 -7.13 -4.70
N VAL A 63 -10.91 -7.03 -4.25
CA VAL A 63 -10.40 -5.95 -3.39
C VAL A 63 -9.61 -4.96 -4.23
N HIS A 64 -9.96 -3.69 -4.11
CA HIS A 64 -9.31 -2.58 -4.81
C HIS A 64 -8.83 -1.54 -3.79
N TYR A 65 -7.68 -0.91 -4.07
CA TYR A 65 -7.07 0.09 -3.21
C TYR A 65 -7.05 1.44 -3.89
N TYR A 66 -7.51 2.46 -3.17
CA TYR A 66 -7.61 3.84 -3.66
C TYR A 66 -6.83 4.76 -2.74
N PRO A 67 -6.18 5.82 -3.25
CA PRO A 67 -5.63 6.84 -2.39
C PRO A 67 -6.76 7.47 -1.57
N PHE A 68 -6.53 7.70 -0.28
CA PHE A 68 -7.46 8.51 0.49
C PHE A 68 -7.36 9.93 -0.09
N LYS A 69 -8.46 10.45 -0.66
CA LYS A 69 -8.50 11.86 -1.06
C LYS A 69 -8.38 12.66 0.23
N THR A 70 -7.18 13.10 0.56
CA THR A 70 -7.01 14.27 1.43
C THR A 70 -7.65 15.42 0.66
N GLY A 71 -8.94 15.67 0.93
CA GLY A 71 -9.53 16.94 0.57
C GLY A 71 -8.65 18.00 1.21
N LYS A 72 -7.99 18.81 0.38
CA LYS A 72 -7.50 20.11 0.84
C LYS A 72 -8.75 20.85 1.31
N LYS A 73 -8.92 21.00 2.62
CA LYS A 73 -9.55 22.20 3.17
C LYS A 73 -8.46 23.25 3.27
#